data_AF-A0A2M8G0Q7-F1
#
_entry.id   AF-A0A2M8G0Q7-F1
#
_cell.length_a   1.000
_cell.length_b   1.000
_cell.length_c   1.000
_cell.angle_alpha   90.00
_cell.angle_beta   90.00
_cell.angle_gamma   90.00
#
_symmetry.space_group_name_H-M   'P 1'
#
loop_
_entity.id
_entity.type
_entity.pdbx_description
1 polymer ?
#
loop_
_entity_poly.entity_id
_entity_poly.type
_entity_poly.pdbx_seq_one_letter_code
_entity_poly.pdbx_strand_id
1 'polypeptide(L)'
;MFWFKSKKKKQEEDTWNLHDFVNDVDNTMQQQANESPRLQHVHAKLDPKWKNINELVMKAIATTDDDHFTLLCSDLLKHNDLALRAALEIGRSLYHTKNKPEKD
;
A
#
# COMPACT_ATOMS: atom_id res chain seq x y z
N MET A 1 12.12 65.96 -9.96
CA MET A 1 12.84 64.74 -9.55
C MET A 1 11.90 63.87 -8.74
N PHE A 2 11.35 62.80 -9.33
CA PHE A 2 10.49 61.85 -8.62
C PHE A 2 11.34 60.69 -8.11
N TRP A 3 11.44 60.57 -6.78
CA TRP A 3 12.12 59.48 -6.09
C TRP A 3 11.16 58.29 -6.00
N PHE A 4 11.33 57.27 -6.86
CA PHE A 4 10.62 56.01 -6.70
C PHE A 4 11.29 55.18 -5.60
N LYS A 5 10.68 55.18 -4.40
CA LYS A 5 10.99 54.17 -3.38
C LYS A 5 10.48 52.81 -3.88
N SER A 6 11.38 52.02 -4.46
CA SER A 6 11.12 50.62 -4.75
C SER A 6 10.86 49.87 -3.45
N LYS A 7 9.60 49.50 -3.20
CA LYS A 7 9.24 48.55 -2.15
C LYS A 7 9.80 47.19 -2.58
N LYS A 8 10.98 46.82 -2.06
CA LYS A 8 11.44 45.43 -2.09
C LYS A 8 10.36 44.58 -1.42
N LYS A 9 9.62 43.79 -2.21
CA LYS A 9 8.87 42.65 -1.66
C LYS A 9 9.91 41.76 -0.98
N LYS A 10 9.83 41.64 0.35
CA LYS A 10 10.54 40.57 1.06
C LYS A 10 10.06 39.27 0.44
N GLN A 11 10.93 38.55 -0.25
CA GLN A 11 10.76 37.11 -0.44
C GLN A 11 10.71 36.55 0.97
N GLU A 12 9.54 36.06 1.38
CA GLU A 12 9.49 35.10 2.48
C GLU A 12 10.37 33.94 2.03
N GLU A 13 11.47 33.73 2.76
CA GLU A 13 12.30 32.54 2.59
C GLU A 13 11.38 31.37 2.91
N ASP A 14 11.05 30.59 1.89
CA ASP A 14 10.27 29.37 1.99
C ASP A 14 11.10 28.38 2.82
N THR A 15 10.96 28.45 4.13
CA THR A 15 11.76 27.67 5.07
C THR A 15 11.29 26.23 5.00
N TRP A 16 12.05 25.44 4.24
CA TRP A 16 11.91 23.99 4.17
C TRP A 16 11.86 23.43 5.59
N ASN A 17 10.71 22.90 5.96
CA ASN A 17 10.43 22.39 7.30
C ASN A 17 10.35 20.85 7.29
N LEU A 18 10.26 20.25 8.48
CA LEU A 18 10.20 18.79 8.61
C LEU A 18 8.98 18.17 7.90
N HIS A 19 7.85 18.89 7.81
CA HIS A 19 6.70 18.41 7.05
C HIS A 19 6.98 18.37 5.55
N ASP A 20 7.73 19.34 5.02
CA ASP A 20 8.13 19.34 3.61
C ASP A 20 9.05 18.15 3.30
N PHE A 21 9.97 17.80 4.21
CA PHE A 21 10.80 16.59 4.08
C PHE A 21 9.95 15.31 4.06
N VAL A 22 9.04 15.16 5.03
CA VAL A 22 8.18 13.96 5.11
C VAL A 22 7.32 13.83 3.86
N ASN A 23 6.74 14.93 3.38
CA ASN A 23 5.94 14.95 2.16
C ASN A 23 6.78 14.60 0.92
N ASP A 24 8.00 15.12 0.81
CA ASP A 24 8.88 14.85 -0.33
C ASP A 24 9.33 13.37 -0.37
N VAL A 25 9.62 12.78 0.79
CA VAL A 25 9.92 11.36 0.93
C VAL A 25 8.70 10.51 0.56
N ASP A 26 7.52 10.82 1.10
CA ASP A 26 6.29 10.09 0.78
C ASP A 26 5.96 10.16 -0.72
N ASN A 27 6.10 11.34 -1.34
CA ASN A 27 5.91 11.53 -2.77
C ASN A 27 6.91 10.71 -3.59
N THR A 28 8.19 10.74 -3.21
CA THR A 28 9.23 9.95 -3.88
C THR A 28 8.95 8.46 -3.76
N MET A 29 8.55 7.98 -2.58
CA MET A 29 8.20 6.58 -2.39
C MET A 29 6.97 6.16 -3.20
N GLN A 30 5.94 7.00 -3.27
CA GLN A 30 4.78 6.77 -4.13
C GLN A 30 5.15 6.74 -5.62
N GLN A 31 6.04 7.64 -6.06
CA GLN A 31 6.52 7.66 -7.43
C GLN A 31 7.33 6.39 -7.77
N GLN A 32 8.22 5.96 -6.88
CA GLN A 32 8.96 4.70 -7.02
C GLN A 32 8.03 3.48 -7.03
N ALA A 33 6.95 3.51 -6.25
CA ALA A 33 5.90 2.50 -6.31
C ALA A 33 5.28 2.47 -7.72
N ASN A 34 4.87 3.61 -8.27
CA ASN A 34 4.27 3.66 -9.60
C ASN A 34 5.19 3.13 -10.70
N GLU A 35 6.49 3.35 -10.58
CA GLU A 35 7.50 2.96 -11.57
C GLU A 35 7.92 1.47 -11.47
N SER A 36 7.71 0.82 -10.32
CA SER A 36 8.13 -0.58 -10.10
C SER A 36 7.02 -1.46 -9.54
N PRO A 37 6.53 -2.47 -10.30
CA PRO A 37 5.52 -3.43 -9.82
C PRO A 37 5.90 -4.13 -8.51
N ARG A 38 7.20 -4.35 -8.29
CA ARG A 38 7.72 -4.93 -7.06
C ARG A 38 7.54 -4.00 -5.86
N LEU A 39 7.78 -2.69 -6.05
CA LEU A 39 7.61 -1.71 -4.99
C LEU A 39 6.13 -1.46 -4.69
N GLN A 40 5.24 -1.45 -5.69
CA GLN A 40 3.79 -1.41 -5.45
C GLN A 40 3.34 -2.50 -4.46
N HIS A 41 3.89 -3.71 -4.62
CA HIS A 41 3.57 -4.82 -3.72
C HIS A 41 4.15 -4.63 -2.30
N VAL A 42 5.33 -4.02 -2.16
CA VAL A 42 5.88 -3.66 -0.85
C VAL A 42 5.03 -2.58 -0.17
N HIS A 43 4.61 -1.56 -0.91
CA HIS A 43 3.71 -0.52 -0.42
C HIS A 43 2.37 -1.07 0.04
N ALA A 44 1.78 -1.99 -0.72
CA ALA A 44 0.56 -2.69 -0.33
C ALA A 44 0.71 -3.41 1.03
N LYS A 45 1.87 -4.00 1.30
CA LYS A 45 2.16 -4.69 2.58
C LYS A 45 2.31 -3.74 3.77
N LEU A 46 2.75 -2.53 3.51
CA LEU A 46 2.89 -1.48 4.53
C LEU A 46 1.56 -0.77 4.81
N ASP A 47 0.52 -0.99 4.00
CA ASP A 47 -0.81 -0.45 4.26
C ASP A 47 -1.33 -0.95 5.63
N PRO A 48 -1.82 -0.07 6.52
CA PRO A 48 -2.34 -0.46 7.83
C PRO A 48 -3.46 -1.52 7.77
N LYS A 49 -4.23 -1.55 6.67
CA LYS A 49 -5.33 -2.49 6.46
C LYS A 49 -4.83 -3.88 6.04
N TRP A 50 -3.57 -4.01 5.62
CA TRP A 50 -3.01 -5.25 5.07
C TRP A 50 -3.19 -6.44 6.01
N LYS A 51 -2.96 -6.25 7.31
CA LYS A 51 -3.12 -7.31 8.31
C LYS A 51 -4.57 -7.84 8.35
N ASN A 52 -5.54 -6.94 8.43
CA ASN A 52 -6.95 -7.30 8.48
C ASN A 52 -7.41 -8.01 7.20
N ILE A 53 -6.90 -7.56 6.05
CA ILE A 53 -7.20 -8.18 4.75
C ILE A 53 -6.64 -9.60 4.69
N ASN A 54 -5.41 -9.83 5.15
CA ASN A 54 -4.84 -11.19 5.22
C ASN A 54 -5.67 -12.12 6.10
N GLU A 55 -6.15 -11.63 7.25
CA GLU A 55 -7.02 -12.41 8.14
C GLU A 55 -8.36 -12.75 7.46
N LEU A 56 -8.95 -11.81 6.72
CA LEU A 56 -10.17 -12.05 5.93
C LEU A 56 -9.95 -13.10 4.83
N VAL A 57 -8.83 -13.02 4.11
CA VAL A 57 -8.47 -14.01 3.08
C VAL A 57 -8.30 -15.39 3.71
N MET A 58 -7.60 -15.51 4.83
CA MET A 58 -7.42 -16.80 5.51
C MET A 58 -8.75 -17.37 6.01
N LYS A 59 -9.66 -16.54 6.53
CA LYS A 59 -11.02 -16.96 6.91
C LYS A 59 -11.79 -17.47 5.69
N ALA A 60 -11.71 -16.78 4.56
CA ALA A 60 -12.38 -17.18 3.33
C ALA A 60 -11.84 -18.52 2.78
N ILE A 61 -10.54 -18.78 2.93
CA ILE A 61 -9.93 -20.06 2.51
C ILE A 61 -10.32 -21.20 3.47
N ALA A 62 -10.45 -20.91 4.77
CA ALA A 62 -10.71 -21.92 5.79
C ALA A 62 -12.20 -22.24 5.99
N THR A 63 -13.11 -21.40 5.49
CA THR A 63 -14.55 -21.62 5.66
C THR A 63 -15.02 -22.80 4.81
N THR A 64 -15.92 -23.59 5.38
CA THR A 64 -16.63 -24.69 4.69
C THR A 64 -18.11 -24.37 4.47
N ASP A 65 -18.55 -23.20 4.93
CA ASP A 65 -19.91 -22.69 4.79
C ASP A 65 -19.97 -21.71 3.62
N ASP A 66 -20.79 -22.03 2.62
CA ASP A 66 -20.92 -21.30 1.35
C ASP A 66 -21.56 -19.91 1.52
N ASP A 67 -22.49 -19.77 2.45
CA ASP A 67 -23.15 -18.48 2.73
C ASP A 67 -22.15 -17.52 3.37
N HIS A 68 -21.37 -18.02 4.34
CA HIS A 68 -20.30 -17.25 4.96
C HIS A 68 -19.15 -16.95 3.98
N PHE A 69 -18.81 -17.89 3.09
CA PHE A 69 -17.84 -17.63 2.02
C PHE A 69 -18.27 -16.44 1.15
N THR A 70 -19.54 -16.41 0.74
CA THR A 70 -20.10 -15.34 -0.07
C THR A 70 -20.01 -13.97 0.64
N LEU A 71 -20.29 -13.93 1.94
CA LEU A 71 -20.15 -12.71 2.75
C LEU A 71 -18.69 -12.24 2.81
N LEU A 72 -17.75 -13.17 3.06
CA LEU A 72 -16.32 -12.86 3.11
C LEU A 72 -15.80 -12.36 1.75
N CYS A 73 -16.29 -12.91 0.64
CA CYS A 73 -16.00 -12.40 -0.71
C CYS A 73 -16.50 -10.96 -0.88
N SER A 74 -17.72 -10.65 -0.43
CA SER A 74 -18.25 -9.29 -0.46
C SER A 74 -17.40 -8.31 0.35
N ASP A 75 -16.93 -8.73 1.52
CA ASP A 75 -16.04 -7.91 2.36
C ASP A 75 -14.66 -7.71 1.72
N LEU A 76 -14.08 -8.75 1.11
CA LEU A 76 -12.81 -8.65 0.38
C LEU A 76 -12.90 -7.71 -0.82
N LEU A 77 -14.02 -7.71 -1.54
CA LEU A 77 -14.24 -6.80 -2.68
C LEU A 77 -14.18 -5.32 -2.27
N LYS A 78 -14.52 -4.97 -1.01
CA LYS A 78 -14.38 -3.60 -0.50
C LYS A 78 -12.92 -3.11 -0.43
N HIS A 79 -11.96 -4.04 -0.49
CA HIS A 79 -10.53 -3.75 -0.39
C HIS A 79 -9.80 -3.78 -1.75
N ASN A 80 -10.51 -3.99 -2.87
CA ASN A 80 -9.98 -3.90 -4.24
C ASN A 80 -8.66 -4.70 -4.43
N ASP A 81 -7.66 -4.06 -5.03
CA ASP A 81 -6.36 -4.64 -5.40
C ASP A 81 -5.56 -5.14 -4.18
N LEU A 82 -5.74 -4.55 -3.00
CA LEU A 82 -5.07 -5.01 -1.77
C LEU A 82 -5.50 -6.44 -1.41
N ALA A 83 -6.79 -6.76 -1.54
CA ALA A 83 -7.30 -8.10 -1.29
C ALA A 83 -6.78 -9.12 -2.30
N LEU A 84 -6.70 -8.74 -3.59
CA LEU A 84 -6.15 -9.61 -4.63
C LEU A 84 -4.68 -9.94 -4.36
N ARG A 85 -3.87 -8.93 -4.01
CA ARG A 85 -2.45 -9.12 -3.68
C ARG A 85 -2.26 -10.05 -2.49
N ALA A 86 -3.05 -9.87 -1.43
CA ALA A 86 -3.04 -10.73 -0.25
C ALA A 86 -3.40 -12.18 -0.61
N ALA A 87 -4.46 -12.38 -1.40
CA ALA A 87 -4.91 -13.70 -1.86
C ALA A 87 -3.86 -14.42 -2.69
N LEU A 88 -3.22 -13.73 -3.64
CA LEU A 88 -2.17 -14.33 -4.47
C LEU A 88 -0.93 -14.71 -3.65
N GLU A 89 -0.55 -13.90 -2.66
CA GLU A 89 0.59 -14.19 -1.79
C GLU A 89 0.33 -15.43 -0.90
N ILE A 90 -0.84 -15.49 -0.27
CA ILE A 90 -1.25 -16.64 0.53
C ILE A 90 -1.37 -17.89 -0.35
N GLY A 91 -2.03 -17.79 -1.50
CA GLY A 91 -2.16 -18.90 -2.45
C GLY A 91 -0.81 -19.44 -2.91
N ARG A 92 0.14 -18.55 -3.24
CA ARG A 92 1.51 -18.93 -3.59
C ARG A 92 2.23 -19.62 -2.42
N SER A 93 2.09 -19.10 -1.21
CA SER A 93 2.69 -19.70 0.00
C SER A 93 2.15 -21.11 0.25
N LEU A 94 0.84 -21.31 0.16
CA LEU A 94 0.18 -22.61 0.30
C LEU A 94 0.61 -23.58 -0.79
N TYR A 95 0.71 -23.12 -2.04
CA TYR A 95 1.19 -23.94 -3.15
C TYR A 95 2.63 -24.42 -2.93
N HIS A 96 3.54 -23.53 -2.51
CA HIS A 96 4.91 -23.92 -2.20
C HIS A 96 5.01 -24.85 -0.99
N THR A 97 4.14 -24.69 0.00
CA THR A 97 4.13 -25.56 1.18
C THR A 97 3.67 -26.97 0.82
N LYS A 98 2.65 -27.11 -0.04
CA LYS A 98 2.17 -28.41 -0.51
C LYS A 98 3.13 -29.13 -1.46
N ASN A 99 3.90 -28.38 -2.25
CA ASN A 99 4.76 -28.92 -3.31
C ASN A 99 6.27 -28.83 -3.00
N LYS A 100 6.66 -28.59 -1.75
CA LYS A 100 8.07 -28.72 -1.37
C LYS A 100 8.44 -30.20 -1.47
N PRO A 101 9.47 -30.58 -2.24
CA PRO A 101 9.99 -31.94 -2.18
C PRO A 101 10.47 -32.16 -0.75
N GLU A 102 9.97 -33.22 -0.10
CA GLU A 102 10.62 -33.75 1.09
C GLU A 102 12.08 -34.00 0.69
N LYS A 103 12.99 -33.28 1.35
CA LYS A 103 14.41 -33.57 1.19
C LYS A 103 14.66 -34.84 2.00
N ASP A 104 14.74 -35.97 1.30
CA ASP A 104 15.41 -37.18 1.78
C ASP A 104 16.89 -36.88 2.10
#